data_AF-A0A118KC75-F1
#
_entry.id   AF-A0A118KC75-F1
#
_cell.length_a   1.000
_cell.length_b   1.000
_cell.length_c   1.000
_cell.angle_alpha   90.00
_cell.angle_beta   90.00
_cell.angle_gamma   90.00
#
_symmetry.space_group_name_H-M   'P 1'
#
loop_
_entity.id
_entity.type
_entity.pdbx_description
1 polymer ?
#
loop_
_entity_poly.entity_id
_entity_poly.type
_entity_poly.pdbx_seq_one_letter_code
_entity_poly.pdbx_strand_id
1 'polypeptide(L)'
;MRSRIDLESSSLAQLSSLEQAFLTEVTRSGASDAAFKLALLAVPLLSFTVWQPLSIGDLADRAGLSTRQAMLAARELVEIGALGRRLGGYLGCKLQSYRPRERFRVIKLSASLGLERDARPADSF
;
A
#
# COMPACT_ATOMS: atom_id res chain seq x y z
N MET A 1 -19.21 -8.05 -19.72
CA MET A 1 -18.94 -7.80 -18.29
C MET A 1 -17.53 -8.31 -18.00
N ARG A 2 -16.52 -7.41 -17.97
CA ARG A 2 -15.17 -7.74 -17.53
C ARG A 2 -15.13 -7.52 -16.02
N SER A 3 -14.96 -8.61 -15.28
CA SER A 3 -15.00 -8.64 -13.83
C SER A 3 -13.91 -7.76 -13.23
N ARG A 4 -14.26 -7.04 -12.17
CA ARG A 4 -13.39 -6.17 -11.34
C ARG A 4 -12.02 -6.79 -11.04
N ILE A 5 -11.98 -8.12 -10.96
CA ILE A 5 -10.82 -8.98 -10.67
C ILE A 5 -9.72 -8.88 -11.75
N ASP A 6 -10.07 -8.75 -13.04
CA ASP A 6 -9.07 -8.73 -14.14
C ASP A 6 -8.25 -7.43 -14.17
N LEU A 7 -8.89 -6.30 -13.85
CA LEU A 7 -8.25 -4.99 -13.85
C LEU A 7 -7.34 -4.81 -12.63
N GLU A 8 -7.75 -5.35 -11.49
CA GLU A 8 -6.96 -5.37 -10.26
C GLU A 8 -5.78 -6.34 -10.39
N SER A 9 -5.96 -7.52 -11.00
CA SER A 9 -4.89 -8.49 -11.19
C SER A 9 -3.76 -7.97 -12.09
N SER A 10 -4.10 -7.27 -13.18
CA SER A 10 -3.09 -6.69 -14.09
C SER A 10 -2.34 -5.51 -13.47
N SER A 11 -3.03 -4.67 -12.69
CA SER A 11 -2.41 -3.53 -12.01
C SER A 11 -1.54 -3.98 -10.85
N LEU A 12 -1.96 -5.02 -10.11
CA LEU A 12 -1.16 -5.65 -9.06
C LEU A 12 0.07 -6.39 -9.62
N ALA A 13 -0.01 -6.96 -10.83
CA ALA A 13 1.09 -7.70 -11.45
C ALA A 13 2.33 -6.83 -11.77
N GLN A 14 2.17 -5.52 -11.94
CA GLN A 14 3.29 -4.59 -12.12
C GLN A 14 3.91 -4.11 -10.81
N LEU A 15 3.27 -4.41 -9.68
CA LEU A 15 3.74 -4.04 -8.36
C LEU A 15 4.76 -5.04 -7.85
N SER A 16 5.76 -4.55 -7.12
CA SER A 16 6.67 -5.38 -6.35
C SER A 16 5.90 -6.24 -5.34
N SER A 17 6.46 -7.40 -4.97
CA SER A 17 5.85 -8.31 -3.99
C SER A 17 5.52 -7.61 -2.66
N LEU A 18 6.26 -6.56 -2.31
CA LEU A 18 6.05 -5.75 -1.12
C LEU A 18 4.78 -4.87 -1.22
N GLU A 19 4.56 -4.26 -2.37
CA GLU A 19 3.39 -3.44 -2.65
C GLU A 19 2.12 -4.30 -2.78
N GLN A 20 2.23 -5.49 -3.38
CA GLN A 20 1.15 -6.48 -3.42
C GLN A 20 0.76 -6.96 -2.02
N ALA A 21 1.75 -7.27 -1.18
CA ALA A 21 1.49 -7.69 0.19
C ALA A 21 0.88 -6.57 1.04
N PHE A 22 1.31 -5.32 0.81
CA PHE A 22 0.70 -4.16 1.43
C PHE A 22 -0.79 -4.06 1.07
N LEU A 23 -1.12 -4.12 -0.22
CA LEU A 23 -2.51 -4.01 -0.68
C LEU A 23 -3.36 -5.17 -0.20
N THR A 24 -2.80 -6.39 -0.15
CA THR A 24 -3.48 -7.56 0.40
C THR A 24 -3.87 -7.35 1.86
N GLU A 25 -2.99 -6.76 2.66
CA GLU A 25 -3.29 -6.48 4.07
C GLU A 25 -4.32 -5.36 4.23
N VAL A 26 -4.26 -4.32 3.38
CA VAL A 26 -5.29 -3.27 3.34
C VAL A 26 -6.65 -3.90 3.02
N THR A 27 -6.74 -4.83 2.07
CA THR A 27 -7.99 -5.57 1.80
C THR A 27 -8.43 -6.40 3.01
N ARG A 28 -7.49 -7.10 3.68
CA ARG A 28 -7.80 -7.92 4.87
C ARG A 28 -8.28 -7.11 6.08
N SER A 29 -7.83 -5.86 6.21
CA SER A 29 -8.28 -4.97 7.28
C SER A 29 -9.73 -4.48 7.11
N GLY A 30 -10.39 -4.78 5.99
CA GLY A 30 -11.73 -4.31 5.70
C GLY A 30 -11.80 -2.81 5.35
N ALA A 31 -10.70 -2.27 4.82
CA ALA A 31 -10.64 -0.86 4.42
C ALA A 31 -11.69 -0.53 3.35
N SER A 32 -12.20 0.69 3.40
CA SER A 32 -13.19 1.18 2.44
C SER A 32 -12.66 1.18 1.01
N ASP A 33 -13.56 1.14 0.02
CA ASP A 33 -13.21 1.20 -1.41
C ASP A 33 -12.38 2.45 -1.75
N ALA A 34 -12.69 3.58 -1.08
CA ALA A 34 -11.94 4.82 -1.24
C ALA A 34 -10.52 4.71 -0.66
N ALA A 35 -10.35 4.10 0.51
CA ALA A 35 -9.05 3.83 1.11
C ALA A 35 -8.21 2.88 0.26
N PHE A 36 -8.83 1.82 -0.29
CA PHE A 36 -8.15 0.88 -1.17
C PHE A 36 -7.68 1.53 -2.48
N LYS A 37 -8.54 2.30 -3.16
CA LYS A 37 -8.15 3.05 -4.37
C LYS A 37 -7.02 4.03 -4.12
N LEU A 38 -7.08 4.74 -2.99
CA LEU A 38 -6.05 5.69 -2.62
C LEU A 38 -4.73 4.98 -2.28
N ALA A 39 -4.79 3.82 -1.61
CA ALA A 39 -3.63 2.97 -1.36
C ALA A 39 -3.00 2.47 -2.68
N LEU A 40 -3.80 1.99 -3.62
CA LEU A 40 -3.34 1.49 -4.92
C LEU A 40 -2.51 2.54 -5.68
N LEU A 41 -2.90 3.82 -5.60
CA LEU A 41 -2.20 4.92 -6.25
C LEU A 41 -1.03 5.48 -5.44
N ALA A 42 -1.13 5.45 -4.10
CA ALA A 42 -0.12 6.01 -3.21
C ALA A 42 1.07 5.06 -3.03
N VAL A 43 0.82 3.75 -2.89
CA VAL A 43 1.83 2.74 -2.56
C VAL A 43 3.01 2.72 -3.54
N PRO A 44 2.82 2.78 -4.87
CA PRO A 44 3.94 2.83 -5.83
C PRO A 44 4.77 4.11 -5.74
N LEU A 45 4.18 5.18 -5.19
CA LEU A 45 4.83 6.46 -5.00
C LEU A 45 5.51 6.58 -3.63
N LEU A 46 5.40 5.54 -2.79
CA LEU A 46 5.88 5.54 -1.42
C LEU A 46 7.14 4.70 -1.23
N SER A 47 8.04 5.25 -0.43
CA SER A 47 9.27 4.62 0.00
C SER A 47 9.03 4.00 1.36
N PHE A 48 9.39 2.73 1.51
CA PHE A 48 9.33 2.02 2.78
C PHE A 48 10.45 2.46 3.75
N THR A 49 11.41 3.26 3.28
CA THR A 49 12.56 3.75 4.05
C THR A 49 12.48 5.23 4.38
N VAL A 50 11.90 6.05 3.50
CA VAL A 50 11.88 7.51 3.64
C VAL A 50 10.44 8.02 3.71
N TRP A 51 10.20 9.08 4.49
CA TRP A 51 8.93 9.80 4.47
C TRP A 51 8.78 10.55 3.15
N GLN A 52 7.77 10.22 2.35
CA GLN A 52 7.55 10.87 1.06
C GLN A 52 6.35 11.81 1.11
N PRO A 53 6.49 13.08 0.68
CA PRO A 53 5.36 13.98 0.54
C PRO A 53 4.46 13.50 -0.60
N LEU A 54 3.16 13.41 -0.33
CA LEU A 54 2.15 13.12 -1.36
C LEU A 54 1.11 14.23 -1.40
N SER A 55 0.73 14.60 -2.62
CA SER A 55 -0.39 15.51 -2.87
C SER A 55 -1.70 14.72 -2.82
N ILE A 56 -2.47 14.91 -1.75
CA ILE A 56 -3.79 14.26 -1.63
C ILE A 56 -4.76 14.77 -2.70
N GLY A 57 -4.59 16.00 -3.20
CA GLY A 57 -5.38 16.53 -4.32
C GLY A 57 -5.16 15.71 -5.58
N ASP A 58 -3.90 15.55 -6.00
CA ASP A 58 -3.57 14.81 -7.23
C ASP A 58 -3.97 13.34 -7.14
N LEU A 59 -3.85 12.74 -5.95
CA LEU A 59 -4.31 11.37 -5.71
C LEU A 59 -5.84 11.27 -5.72
N ALA A 60 -6.55 12.28 -5.21
CA ALA A 60 -8.01 12.33 -5.26
C ALA A 60 -8.50 12.35 -6.72
N ASP A 61 -7.92 13.22 -7.54
CA ASP A 61 -8.28 13.35 -8.95
C ASP A 61 -8.05 12.04 -9.72
N ARG A 62 -6.90 11.39 -9.50
CA ARG A 62 -6.59 10.08 -10.12
C ARG A 62 -7.48 8.95 -9.60
N ALA A 63 -7.92 9.03 -8.35
CA ALA A 63 -8.83 8.05 -7.75
C ALA A 63 -10.30 8.28 -8.14
N GLY A 64 -10.63 9.39 -8.83
CA GLY A 64 -12.01 9.83 -9.07
C GLY A 64 -12.75 10.15 -7.78
N LEU A 65 -12.03 10.58 -6.73
CA LEU A 65 -12.56 10.92 -5.42
C LEU A 65 -12.61 12.44 -5.23
N SER A 66 -13.58 12.91 -4.46
CA SER A 66 -13.48 14.27 -3.93
C SER A 66 -12.29 14.40 -2.97
N THR A 67 -11.71 15.60 -2.86
CA THR A 67 -10.62 15.86 -1.89
C THR A 67 -11.02 15.45 -0.47
N ARG A 68 -12.28 15.67 -0.07
CA ARG A 68 -12.79 15.25 1.24
C ARG A 68 -12.78 13.73 1.41
N GLN A 69 -13.23 12.98 0.41
CA GLN A 69 -13.17 11.51 0.45
C GLN A 69 -11.73 11.01 0.49
N ALA A 70 -10.83 11.61 -0.29
CA ALA A 70 -9.42 11.25 -0.27
C ALA A 70 -8.76 11.53 1.09
N MET A 71 -9.10 12.64 1.76
CA MET A 71 -8.63 12.92 3.12
C MET A 71 -9.15 11.90 4.14
N LEU A 72 -10.41 11.49 4.03
CA LEU A 72 -11.00 10.46 4.91
C LEU A 72 -10.36 9.09 4.66
N ALA A 73 -10.17 8.71 3.40
CA ALA A 73 -9.47 7.50 2.99
C ALA A 73 -8.02 7.47 3.52
N ALA A 74 -7.28 8.57 3.37
CA ALA A 74 -5.92 8.68 3.90
C ALA A 74 -5.89 8.59 5.43
N ARG A 75 -6.90 9.15 6.12
CA ARG A 75 -7.04 9.02 7.57
C ARG A 75 -7.31 7.58 7.98
N GLU A 76 -8.22 6.90 7.28
CA GLU A 76 -8.55 5.50 7.52
C GLU A 76 -7.32 4.61 7.38
N LEU A 77 -6.53 4.77 6.31
CA LEU A 77 -5.27 4.04 6.10
C LEU A 77 -4.26 4.25 7.24
N VAL A 78 -4.29 5.41 7.88
CA VAL A 78 -3.46 5.70 9.07
C VAL A 78 -4.02 5.03 10.32
N GLU A 79 -5.35 5.04 10.49
CA GLU A 79 -6.04 4.44 11.64
C GLU A 79 -5.91 2.91 11.66
N ILE A 80 -6.02 2.24 10.51
CA ILE A 80 -5.74 0.79 10.39
C ILE A 80 -4.25 0.46 10.51
N GLY A 81 -3.39 1.48 10.61
CA GLY A 81 -1.95 1.32 10.78
C GLY A 81 -1.21 0.91 9.50
N ALA A 82 -1.84 1.00 8.32
CA ALA A 82 -1.21 0.74 7.04
C ALA A 82 -0.18 1.83 6.72
N LEU A 83 -0.55 3.10 6.90
CA LEU A 83 0.33 4.25 6.68
C LEU A 83 0.68 4.96 7.99
N GLY A 84 1.94 5.37 8.10
CA GLY A 84 2.32 6.47 8.98
C GLY A 84 2.03 7.80 8.29
N ARG A 85 1.58 8.79 9.06
CA ARG A 85 1.42 10.19 8.60
C ARG A 85 2.30 11.11 9.42
N ARG A 86 3.08 11.94 8.73
CA ARG A 86 3.83 13.05 9.31
C ARG A 86 3.38 14.35 8.65
N LEU A 87 2.96 15.31 9.46
CA LEU A 87 2.74 16.67 8.98
C LEU A 87 4.10 17.35 8.88
N GLY A 88 4.53 17.65 7.66
CA GLY A 88 5.76 18.41 7.38
C GLY A 88 5.40 19.71 6.67
N GLY A 89 5.85 20.84 7.18
CA GLY A 89 5.82 22.09 6.43
C GLY A 89 7.03 22.12 5.52
N TYR A 90 6.86 21.85 4.22
CA TYR A 90 7.90 22.12 3.23
C TYR A 90 7.48 23.35 2.42
N LEU A 91 8.29 24.40 2.46
CA LEU A 91 8.10 25.65 1.70
C LEU A 91 6.73 26.33 1.90
N GLY A 92 6.19 26.34 3.13
CA GLY A 92 4.91 27.01 3.43
C GLY A 92 3.66 26.27 2.96
N CYS A 93 3.81 25.16 2.23
CA CYS A 93 2.72 24.24 1.90
C CYS A 93 2.58 23.17 2.99
N LYS A 94 1.35 22.96 3.49
CA LYS A 94 1.03 21.83 4.39
C LYS A 94 1.03 20.52 3.60
N LEU A 95 2.22 20.01 3.29
CA LEU A 95 2.38 18.71 2.64
C LEU A 95 2.31 17.60 3.69
N GLN A 96 1.48 16.60 3.43
CA GLN A 96 1.42 15.42 4.27
C GLN A 96 2.43 14.41 3.72
N SER A 97 3.39 14.03 4.55
CA SER A 97 4.32 12.96 4.22
C SER A 97 3.80 11.65 4.77
N TYR A 98 3.83 10.64 3.92
CA TYR A 98 3.39 9.30 4.26
C TYR A 98 4.55 8.33 4.15
N ARG A 99 4.44 7.24 4.90
CA ARG A 99 5.36 6.12 4.83
C ARG A 99 4.61 4.84 5.21
N PRO A 100 4.76 3.74 4.48
CA PRO A 100 4.21 2.45 4.90
C PRO A 100 4.79 2.03 6.26
N ARG A 101 3.94 1.52 7.16
CA ARG A 101 4.37 1.19 8.53
C ARG A 101 5.23 -0.09 8.55
N GLU A 102 6.04 -0.22 9.60
CA GLU A 102 7.10 -1.25 9.72
C GLU A 102 6.60 -2.71 9.72
N ARG A 103 5.31 -2.95 10.00
CA ARG A 103 4.69 -4.29 9.87
C ARG A 103 4.81 -4.86 8.45
N PHE A 104 4.99 -4.00 7.44
CA PHE A 104 5.22 -4.40 6.05
C PHE A 104 6.71 -4.58 5.70
N ARG A 105 7.66 -4.10 6.51
CA ARG A 105 9.10 -4.31 6.29
C ARG A 105 9.52 -5.76 6.47
N VAL A 106 8.80 -6.53 7.28
CA VAL A 106 9.14 -7.93 7.64
C VAL A 106 9.19 -8.84 6.41
N ILE A 107 8.39 -8.54 5.39
CA ILE A 107 8.33 -9.33 4.14
C ILE A 107 9.62 -9.18 3.33
N LYS A 108 10.30 -8.03 3.45
CA LYS A 108 11.59 -7.83 2.78
C LYS A 108 12.68 -8.73 3.37
N LEU A 109 12.65 -8.99 4.68
CA LEU A 109 13.57 -9.95 5.30
C LEU A 109 13.20 -11.38 4.93
N SER A 110 11.93 -11.77 4.91
CA SER A 110 11.55 -13.15 4.54
C SER A 110 11.63 -13.47 3.05
N ALA A 111 11.57 -12.47 2.17
CA ALA A 111 11.78 -12.65 0.73
C ALA A 111 13.26 -12.54 0.33
N SER A 112 14.08 -11.86 1.13
CA SER A 112 15.54 -11.77 0.91
C SER A 112 16.31 -12.89 1.63
N LEU A 113 15.80 -13.39 2.76
CA LEU A 113 16.17 -14.69 3.29
C LEU A 113 15.35 -15.71 2.52
N GLY A 114 15.89 -16.21 1.41
CA GLY A 114 15.37 -17.36 0.70
C GLY A 114 15.30 -18.58 1.62
N LEU A 115 14.27 -18.63 2.48
CA LEU A 115 13.85 -19.84 3.15
C LEU A 115 12.92 -20.57 2.19
N GLU A 116 13.50 -20.89 1.03
CA GLU A 116 13.17 -22.04 0.23
C GLU A 116 13.39 -23.25 1.16
N ARG A 117 12.39 -23.55 1.98
CA ARG A 117 12.23 -24.87 2.58
C ARG A 117 11.51 -25.71 1.56
N ASP A 118 12.24 -26.05 0.50
CA ASP A 118 11.93 -27.21 -0.33
C ASP A 118 12.98 -28.30 -0.09
N ALA A 119 12.55 -29.54 -0.34
CA ALA A 119 13.20 -30.85 -0.10
C ALA A 119 13.18 -31.39 1.34
N ARG A 120 12.54 -32.52 1.66
CA ARG A 120 11.77 -33.55 0.93
C ARG A 120 11.00 -34.40 1.97
N PRO A 121 9.87 -35.03 1.63
CA PRO A 121 9.45 -36.25 2.31
C PRO A 121 10.40 -37.38 1.88
N ALA A 122 11.09 -38.00 2.85
CA ALA A 122 11.74 -39.28 2.63
C ALA A 122 10.65 -40.35 2.66
N ASP A 123 10.14 -40.69 1.48
CA ASP A 123 9.39 -41.92 1.26
C ASP A 123 10.24 -43.13 1.65
N SER A 124 9.57 -44.03 2.37
CA SER A 124 10.00 -45.39 2.69
C SER A 124 10.44 -46.16 1.44
N PHE A 125 11.51 -46.94 1.57
CA PHE A 125 11.56 -48.38 1.29
C PHE A 125 12.89 -48.97 1.80
#